data_AF-A0A2U8W952-F1
#
_entry.id   AF-A0A2U8W952-F1
#
_cell.length_a   1.000
_cell.length_b   1.000
_cell.length_c   1.000
_cell.angle_alpha   90.00
_cell.angle_beta   90.00
_cell.angle_gamma   90.00
#
_symmetry.space_group_name_H-M   'P 1'
#
loop_
_entity.id
_entity.type
_entity.pdbx_description
1 polymer ?
#
loop_
_entity_poly.entity_id
_entity_poly.type
_entity_poly.pdbx_seq_one_letter_code
_entity_poly.pdbx_strand_id
1 'polypeptide(L)'
;MPAATQVSENLPPQIQKALAECIAGAQIAEHKASDYLKLSQGEADDSIYEACRSMHRFYSSMHEFFREEQMAIAALLKPADGALPSHIATAA
;
A
#
# COMPACT_ATOMS: atom_id res chain seq x y z
N MET A 1 2.31 -18.54 -14.16
CA MET A 1 3.03 -17.24 -14.14
C MET A 1 3.39 -16.91 -12.70
N PRO A 2 4.69 -16.83 -12.32
CA PRO A 2 5.06 -16.26 -11.03
C PRO A 2 5.95 -15.03 -11.26
N ALA A 3 5.35 -13.84 -11.24
CA ALA A 3 6.07 -12.56 -11.30
C ALA A 3 6.01 -11.80 -9.97
N ALA A 4 5.53 -12.43 -8.89
CA ALA A 4 5.34 -11.77 -7.59
C ALA A 4 6.57 -11.82 -6.67
N THR A 5 7.61 -12.58 -6.98
CA THR A 5 8.67 -12.90 -5.99
C THR A 5 9.97 -12.11 -6.15
N GLN A 6 10.20 -11.43 -7.29
CA GLN A 6 11.50 -10.76 -7.56
C GLN A 6 11.55 -9.27 -7.18
N VAL A 7 10.46 -8.73 -6.64
CA VAL A 7 10.36 -7.30 -6.25
C VAL A 7 11.10 -7.04 -4.91
N SER A 8 11.30 -8.09 -4.11
CA SER A 8 11.82 -8.01 -2.74
C SER A 8 13.35 -8.03 -2.61
N GLU A 9 14.13 -8.09 -3.69
CA GLU A 9 15.59 -8.24 -3.56
C GLU A 9 16.36 -6.91 -3.51
N ASN A 10 15.77 -5.78 -3.94
CA ASN A 10 16.51 -4.51 -4.08
C ASN A 10 16.20 -3.43 -3.03
N LEU A 11 15.24 -3.66 -2.14
CA LEU A 11 14.83 -2.70 -1.11
C LEU A 11 15.63 -2.90 0.19
N PRO A 12 16.07 -1.84 0.89
CA PRO A 12 16.55 -1.97 2.26
C PRO A 12 15.52 -2.71 3.13
N PRO A 13 15.91 -3.72 3.93
CA PRO A 13 14.97 -4.55 4.69
C PRO A 13 14.00 -3.77 5.56
N GLN A 14 14.43 -2.61 6.10
CA GLN A 14 13.58 -1.74 6.91
C GLN A 14 12.46 -1.10 6.08
N ILE A 15 12.74 -0.70 4.84
CA ILE A 15 11.74 -0.11 3.93
C ILE A 15 10.77 -1.19 3.46
N GLN A 16 11.26 -2.40 3.16
CA GLN A 16 10.38 -3.54 2.83
C GLN A 16 9.39 -3.83 3.95
N LYS A 17 9.91 -3.89 5.18
CA LYS A 17 9.10 -4.15 6.37
C LYS A 17 8.06 -3.05 6.58
N ALA A 18 8.45 -1.79 6.53
CA ALA A 18 7.54 -0.66 6.71
C ALA A 18 6.42 -0.64 5.64
N LEU A 19 6.76 -0.87 4.36
CA LEU A 19 5.78 -0.94 3.28
C LEU A 19 4.82 -2.14 3.46
N ALA A 20 5.34 -3.31 3.83
CA ALA A 20 4.52 -4.48 4.09
C ALA A 20 3.54 -4.25 5.25
N GLU A 21 3.99 -3.59 6.33
CA GLU A 21 3.14 -3.21 7.46
C GLU A 21 2.05 -2.20 7.04
N CYS A 22 2.39 -1.20 6.21
CA CYS A 22 1.42 -0.24 5.68
C CYS A 22 0.36 -0.91 4.78
N ILE A 23 0.77 -1.78 3.86
CA ILE A 23 -0.15 -2.52 2.98
C ILE A 23 -1.08 -3.41 3.79
N ALA A 24 -0.54 -4.19 4.73
CA ALA A 24 -1.34 -5.05 5.59
C ALA A 24 -2.33 -4.24 6.44
N GLY A 25 -1.90 -3.12 7.01
CA GLY A 25 -2.75 -2.21 7.77
C GLY A 25 -3.91 -1.65 6.93
N ALA A 26 -3.61 -1.18 5.72
CA ALA A 26 -4.61 -0.66 4.79
C ALA A 26 -5.62 -1.73 4.37
N GLN A 27 -5.15 -2.96 4.06
CA GLN A 27 -6.01 -4.08 3.71
C GLN A 27 -6.96 -4.48 4.85
N ILE A 28 -6.46 -4.51 6.10
CA ILE A 28 -7.29 -4.79 7.28
C ILE A 28 -8.35 -3.70 7.47
N ALA A 29 -7.97 -2.43 7.30
CA ALA A 29 -8.90 -1.31 7.45
C ALA A 29 -9.96 -1.29 6.34
N GLU A 30 -9.57 -1.59 5.10
CA GLU A 30 -10.49 -1.77 3.96
C GLU A 30 -11.51 -2.87 4.25
N HIS A 31 -11.05 -4.04 4.73
CA HIS A 31 -11.93 -5.15 5.04
C HIS A 31 -12.97 -4.77 6.10
N LYS A 32 -12.54 -4.14 7.19
CA LYS A 32 -13.44 -3.64 8.24
C LYS A 32 -14.44 -2.63 7.69
N ALA A 33 -14.00 -1.71 6.84
CA ALA A 33 -14.88 -0.72 6.24
C ALA A 33 -15.92 -1.35 5.30
N SER A 34 -15.54 -2.39 4.55
CA SER A 34 -16.46 -3.18 3.73
C SER A 34 -17.53 -3.85 4.60
N ASP A 35 -17.15 -4.41 5.75
CA ASP A 35 -18.10 -5.08 6.64
C ASP A 35 -19.05 -4.08 7.31
N TYR A 36 -18.56 -2.91 7.73
CA TYR A 36 -19.43 -1.82 8.19
C TYR A 36 -20.39 -1.35 7.10
N LEU A 37 -19.92 -1.23 5.85
CA LEU A 37 -20.78 -0.87 4.74
C LEU A 37 -21.88 -1.91 4.52
N LYS A 38 -21.59 -3.22 4.59
CA LYS A 38 -22.61 -4.27 4.50
C LYS A 38 -23.61 -4.19 5.64
N LEU A 39 -23.15 -3.98 6.88
CA LEU A 39 -24.02 -3.87 8.05
C LEU A 39 -24.92 -2.64 7.97
N SER A 40 -24.45 -1.54 7.38
CA SER A 40 -25.25 -0.33 7.19
C SER A 40 -26.33 -0.46 6.09
N GLN A 41 -26.35 -1.55 5.32
CA GLN A 41 -27.38 -1.76 4.30
C GLN A 41 -28.73 -2.04 4.95
N GLY A 42 -29.69 -1.13 4.72
CA GLY A 42 -31.02 -1.21 5.31
C GLY A 42 -31.17 -0.45 6.63
N GLU A 43 -30.15 0.28 7.06
CA GLU A 43 -30.31 1.30 8.10
C GLU A 43 -31.31 2.36 7.64
N ALA A 44 -32.16 2.83 8.55
CA ALA A 44 -33.16 3.86 8.25
C ALA A 44 -32.53 5.26 8.13
N ASP A 45 -31.31 5.42 8.64
CA ASP A 45 -30.53 6.65 8.57
C ASP A 45 -29.44 6.54 7.49
N ASP A 46 -29.69 7.20 6.36
CA ASP A 46 -28.77 7.24 5.22
C ASP A 46 -27.39 7.86 5.58
N SER A 47 -27.30 8.66 6.64
CA SER A 47 -26.02 9.26 7.05
C SER A 47 -25.00 8.23 7.51
N ILE A 48 -25.47 7.14 8.15
CA ILE A 48 -24.62 6.03 8.59
C ILE A 48 -24.11 5.27 7.36
N TYR A 49 -25.00 4.97 6.41
CA TYR A 49 -24.61 4.33 5.15
C TYR A 49 -23.58 5.15 4.38
N GLU A 50 -23.78 6.46 4.23
CA GLU A 50 -22.84 7.32 3.52
C GLU A 50 -21.51 7.49 4.25
N ALA A 51 -21.50 7.51 5.59
CA ALA A 51 -20.27 7.49 6.38
C ALA A 51 -19.47 6.19 6.16
N CYS A 52 -20.15 5.03 6.21
CA CYS A 52 -19.53 3.73 5.96
C CYS A 52 -19.02 3.62 4.51
N ARG A 53 -19.76 4.14 3.54
CA ARG A 53 -19.38 4.18 2.13
C ARG A 53 -18.16 5.07 1.89
N SER A 54 -18.12 6.25 2.51
CA SER A 54 -16.98 7.17 2.45
C SER A 54 -15.73 6.53 3.05
N MET A 55 -15.86 5.89 4.22
CA MET A 55 -14.78 5.18 4.88
C MET A 55 -14.25 4.02 4.03
N HIS A 56 -15.13 3.23 3.42
CA HIS A 56 -14.73 2.15 2.51
C HIS A 56 -13.91 2.68 1.33
N ARG A 57 -14.38 3.74 0.67
CA ARG A 57 -13.65 4.38 -0.43
C ARG A 57 -12.27 4.85 -0.01
N PHE A 58 -12.16 5.50 1.14
CA PHE A 58 -10.88 5.99 1.65
C PHE A 58 -9.87 4.84 1.85
N TYR A 59 -10.27 3.76 2.53
CA TYR A 59 -9.35 2.67 2.80
C TYR A 59 -9.01 1.83 1.56
N SER A 60 -9.94 1.66 0.62
CA SER A 60 -9.61 1.07 -0.69
C SER A 60 -8.55 1.89 -1.43
N SER A 61 -8.72 3.22 -1.51
CA SER A 61 -7.73 4.09 -2.16
C SER A 61 -6.37 4.08 -1.45
N MET A 62 -6.35 4.03 -0.12
CA MET A 62 -5.11 3.91 0.66
C MET A 62 -4.39 2.58 0.41
N HIS A 63 -5.13 1.48 0.30
CA HIS A 63 -4.56 0.17 -0.03
C HIS A 63 -3.98 0.16 -1.44
N GLU A 64 -4.70 0.68 -2.43
CA GLU A 64 -4.21 0.83 -3.80
C GLU A 64 -2.94 1.70 -3.87
N PHE A 65 -2.95 2.85 -3.19
CA PHE A 65 -1.79 3.74 -3.10
C PHE A 65 -0.54 3.04 -2.59
N PHE A 66 -0.62 2.35 -1.44
CA PHE A 66 0.55 1.65 -0.90
C PHE A 66 1.05 0.52 -1.80
N ARG A 67 0.15 -0.12 -2.55
CA ARG A 67 0.53 -1.15 -3.53
C ARG A 67 1.26 -0.54 -4.72
N GLU A 68 0.80 0.61 -5.22
CA GLU A 68 1.47 1.35 -6.30
C GLU A 68 2.83 1.88 -5.87
N GLU A 69 2.93 2.48 -4.68
CA GLU A 69 4.19 2.94 -4.11
C GLU A 69 5.19 1.79 -3.95
N GLN A 70 4.75 0.61 -3.49
CA GLN A 70 5.62 -0.57 -3.44
C GLN A 70 6.18 -0.94 -4.83
N MET A 71 5.35 -0.89 -5.88
CA MET A 71 5.82 -1.15 -7.24
C MET A 71 6.76 -0.06 -7.77
N ALA A 72 6.47 1.21 -7.50
CA ALA A 72 7.27 2.34 -7.93
C ALA A 72 8.66 2.33 -7.28
N ILE A 73 8.73 2.11 -5.96
CA ILE A 73 10.01 2.06 -5.25
C ILE A 73 10.83 0.85 -5.72
N ALA A 74 10.20 -0.30 -5.95
CA ALA A 74 10.92 -1.45 -6.47
C ALA A 74 11.42 -1.26 -7.92
N ALA A 75 10.70 -0.49 -8.75
CA ALA A 75 11.15 -0.13 -10.10
C ALA A 75 12.38 0.81 -10.06
N LEU A 76 12.42 1.77 -9.12
CA LEU A 76 13.57 2.66 -8.92
C LEU A 76 14.83 1.94 -8.43
N LEU A 77 14.65 0.83 -7.71
CA LEU A 77 15.75 0.07 -7.12
C LEU A 77 16.23 -1.08 -7.99
N LYS A 78 15.57 -1.37 -9.11
CA LYS A 78 16.18 -2.21 -10.14
C LYS A 78 17.42 -1.49 -10.65
N PRO A 79 18.62 -2.08 -10.56
CA PRO A 79 19.79 -1.46 -11.15
C PRO A 79 19.52 -1.27 -12.64
N ALA A 80 19.46 -0.02 -13.08
CA ALA A 80 19.70 0.27 -14.48
C ALA A 80 21.09 -0.26 -14.77
N ASP A 81 21.23 -1.14 -15.77
CA ASP A 81 22.54 -1.50 -16.30
C ASP A 81 23.28 -0.21 -16.64
N GLY A 82 24.23 0.17 -15.77
CA GLY A 82 25.12 1.32 -15.93
C GLY A 82 24.71 2.59 -15.17
N ALA A 83 25.58 2.97 -14.23
CA ALA A 83 25.70 4.26 -13.55
C ALA A 83 24.79 4.51 -12.33
N LEU A 84 25.27 4.07 -11.16
CA LEU A 84 24.89 4.65 -9.87
C LEU A 84 25.46 6.08 -9.76
N PRO A 85 24.65 7.10 -9.41
CA PRO A 85 25.15 8.45 -9.16
C PRO A 85 25.94 8.55 -7.84
N SER A 86 27.05 9.29 -7.91
CA SER A 86 28.24 9.27 -7.05
C SER A 86 28.10 9.86 -5.62
N HIS A 87 26.90 9.98 -5.06
CA HIS A 87 26.69 10.81 -3.86
C HIS A 87 26.57 10.06 -2.52
N ILE A 88 26.85 8.74 -2.46
CA ILE A 88 26.98 8.01 -1.19
C ILE A 88 28.44 7.60 -0.96
N ALA A 89 29.34 8.57 -1.06
CA ALA A 89 30.75 8.39 -0.74
C ALA A 89 31.25 9.51 0.18
N THR A 90 30.46 9.96 1.18
CA THR A 90 31.01 10.71 2.31
C THR A 90 30.09 10.70 3.53
N ALA A 91 30.38 9.84 4.50
CA ALA A 91 30.09 10.10 5.92
C ALA A 91 31.07 9.26 6.77
N ALA A 92 32.15 9.94 7.18
CA ALA A 92 33.08 9.72 8.30
C ALA A 92 33.50 8.28 8.66
#